data_AF-A0A2X3CR38-F1
#
_entry.id   AF-A0A2X3CR38-F1
#
_cell.length_a   1.000
_cell.length_b   1.000
_cell.length_c   1.000
_cell.angle_alpha   90.00
_cell.angle_beta   90.00
_cell.angle_gamma   90.00
#
_symmetry.space_group_name_H-M   'P 1'
#
loop_
_entity.id
_entity.type
_entity.pdbx_description
1 polymer ?
#
loop_
_entity_poly.entity_id
_entity_poly.type
_entity_poly.pdbx_seq_one_letter_code
_entity_poly.pdbx_strand_id
1 'polypeptide(L)' 'MNQLRQPFSELSPEVYKGLVQASIALEKSELGNALVELVYLRVSQINGCAFCLEKHSQALRKGAWRKANWMPLRAGG' A
#
# COMPACT_ATOMS: atom_id res chain seq x y z
N MET A 1 10.69 13.79 -6.63
CA MET A 1 9.34 14.24 -6.27
C MET A 1 9.42 15.73 -5.99
N ASN A 2 8.51 16.51 -6.57
CA ASN A 2 8.45 17.96 -6.36
C ASN A 2 8.00 18.30 -4.92
N GLN A 3 8.25 19.52 -4.48
CA GLN A 3 7.87 20.05 -3.16
C GLN A 3 6.39 19.78 -2.85
N LEU A 4 6.10 19.36 -1.61
CA LEU A 4 4.72 19.18 -1.14
C LEU A 4 4.02 20.55 -1.12
N ARG A 5 2.80 20.62 -1.66
CA ARG A 5 1.95 21.81 -1.52
C ARG A 5 1.71 22.17 -0.05
N GLN A 6 1.58 21.16 0.81
CA GLN A 6 1.46 21.27 2.26
C GLN A 6 2.14 20.07 2.92
N PRO A 7 3.14 20.26 3.81
CA PRO A 7 3.79 19.17 4.52
C PRO A 7 2.91 18.67 5.69
N PHE A 8 1.83 17.94 5.37
CA PHE A 8 0.81 17.54 6.35
C PHE A 8 1.36 16.80 7.58
N SER A 9 2.42 15.99 7.42
CA SER A 9 3.07 15.30 8.54
C SER A 9 3.73 16.25 9.55
N GLU A 10 4.14 17.44 9.11
CA GLU A 10 4.74 18.48 9.96
C GLU A 10 3.67 19.42 10.52
N LEU A 11 2.66 19.75 9.71
CA LEU A 11 1.57 20.65 10.10
C LEU A 11 0.56 20.01 11.05
N SER A 12 0.43 18.68 11.05
CA SER A 12 -0.55 17.94 11.87
C SER A 12 -0.01 16.57 12.31
N PRO A 13 1.06 16.54 13.12
CA PRO A 13 1.78 15.31 13.44
C PRO A 13 0.93 14.29 14.21
N GLU A 14 0.04 14.72 15.10
CA GLU A 14 -0.82 13.82 15.88
C GLU A 14 -1.86 13.13 14.98
N VAL A 15 -2.44 13.87 14.03
CA VAL A 15 -3.41 13.31 13.06
C VAL A 15 -2.71 12.35 12.11
N TYR A 16 -1.54 12.74 11.60
CA TYR A 16 -0.73 11.88 10.74
C TYR A 16 -0.31 10.59 11.46
N LYS A 17 0.05 10.67 12.76
CA LYS A 17 0.35 9.50 13.59
C LYS A 17 -0.83 8.52 13.64
N GLY A 18 -2.06 9.01 13.79
CA GLY A 18 -3.27 8.17 13.76
C GLY A 18 -3.41 7.38 12.44
N LEU A 19 -3.21 8.05 11.31
CA LEU A 19 -3.19 7.43 9.98
C LEU A 19 -2.12 6.33 9.86
N VAL A 20 -0.91 6.60 10.36
CA VAL A 20 0.18 5.61 10.36
C VAL A 20 -0.17 4.39 11.22
N GLN A 21 -0.76 4.58 12.40
CA GLN A 21 -1.16 3.47 13.26
C GLN A 21 -2.21 2.57 12.61
N ALA A 22 -3.17 3.14 11.88
CA ALA A 22 -4.13 2.37 11.10
C ALA A 22 -3.45 1.51 10.02
N SER A 23 -2.46 2.06 9.31
CA SER A 23 -1.67 1.30 8.32
C SER A 23 -0.91 0.14 8.98
N ILE A 24 -0.25 0.38 10.12
CA ILE A 24 0.49 -0.65 10.86
C ILE A 24 -0.44 -1.77 11.34
N ALA A 25 -1.64 -1.43 11.82
CA ALA A 25 -2.62 -2.41 12.26
C ALA A 25 -3.07 -3.32 11.09
N LEU A 26 -3.29 -2.76 9.91
CA LEU A 26 -3.64 -3.53 8.71
C LEU A 26 -2.49 -4.42 8.23
N GLU A 27 -1.25 -3.94 8.27
CA GLU A 27 -0.06 -4.73 7.92
C GLU A 27 0.11 -5.98 8.81
N LYS A 28 -0.31 -5.90 10.07
CA LYS A 28 -0.27 -7.00 11.04
C LYS A 28 -1.55 -7.84 11.08
N SER A 29 -2.55 -7.49 10.28
CA SER A 29 -3.84 -8.20 10.26
C SER A 29 -3.73 -9.56 9.59
N GLU A 30 -4.71 -10.42 9.88
CA GLU A 30 -4.82 -11.76 9.30
C GLU A 30 -5.11 -11.75 7.79
N LEU A 31 -5.48 -10.60 7.21
CA LEU A 31 -5.72 -10.45 5.76
C LEU A 31 -4.46 -10.68 4.92
N GLY A 32 -3.28 -10.47 5.51
CA GLY A 32 -2.00 -10.58 4.84
C GLY A 32 -1.67 -9.37 3.95
N ASN A 33 -0.38 -9.05 3.89
CA ASN A 33 0.11 -7.84 3.22
C ASN A 33 -0.28 -7.77 1.72
N ALA A 34 -0.31 -8.90 1.02
CA ALA A 34 -0.69 -8.97 -0.39
C ALA A 34 -2.10 -8.44 -0.66
N LEU A 35 -3.08 -8.86 0.14
CA LEU A 35 -4.47 -8.45 -0.03
C LEU A 35 -4.65 -6.98 0.36
N VAL A 36 -4.03 -6.55 1.46
CA VAL A 36 -4.07 -5.15 1.90
C VAL A 36 -3.52 -4.22 0.82
N GLU A 37 -2.37 -4.54 0.24
CA GLU A 37 -1.74 -3.75 -0.82
C GLU A 37 -2.55 -3.78 -2.13
N LEU A 38 -3.25 -4.87 -2.44
CA LEU A 38 -4.21 -4.96 -3.55
C LEU A 38 -5.40 -4.03 -3.38
N VAL A 39 -5.98 -4.01 -2.17
CA VAL A 39 -7.08 -3.11 -1.82
C VAL A 39 -6.62 -1.66 -1.93
N TYR A 40 -5.45 -1.32 -1.37
CA TYR A 40 -4.89 0.02 -1.50
C TYR A 40 -4.65 0.42 -2.95
N LEU A 41 -4.11 -0.46 -3.78
CA LEU A 41 -3.93 -0.19 -5.21
C LEU A 41 -5.28 0.09 -5.88
N ARG A 42 -6.31 -0.71 -5.61
CA ARG A 42 -7.62 -0.53 -6.23
C ARG A 42 -8.31 0.76 -5.80
N VAL A 43 -8.27 1.10 -4.51
CA VAL A 43 -8.80 2.36 -3.98
C VAL A 43 -8.05 3.55 -4.59
N SER A 44 -6.73 3.45 -4.74
CA SER A 44 -5.90 4.49 -5.35
C SER A 44 -6.25 4.75 -6.82
N GLN A 45 -6.61 3.70 -7.57
CA GLN A 45 -7.09 3.82 -8.96
C GLN A 45 -8.44 4.55 -9.02
N ILE A 46 -9.40 4.18 -8.16
CA ILE A 46 -10.72 4.81 -8.10
C ILE A 46 -10.59 6.30 -7.76
N ASN A 47 -9.72 6.62 -6.80
CA ASN A 47 -9.52 7.98 -6.31
C ASN A 47 -8.54 8.81 -7.15
N GLY A 48 -7.91 8.23 -8.18
CA GLY A 48 -6.96 8.92 -9.03
C GLY A 48 -5.71 9.43 -8.31
N CYS A 49 -5.24 8.76 -7.25
CA CYS A 49 -4.10 9.22 -6.46
C CYS A 49 -2.77 8.67 -7.00
N ALA A 50 -2.07 9.43 -7.84
CA ALA A 50 -0.80 9.02 -8.46
C ALA A 50 0.30 8.65 -7.43
N PHE A 51 0.38 9.35 -6.30
CA PHE A 51 1.32 9.03 -5.24
C PHE A 51 1.08 7.63 -4.66
N CYS A 52 -0.18 7.31 -4.34
CA CYS A 52 -0.54 6.01 -3.79
C CYS A 52 -0.42 4.90 -4.85
N LEU A 53 -0.75 5.18 -6.11
CA LEU A 53 -0.58 4.24 -7.22
C LEU A 53 0.88 3.77 -7.35
N GLU A 54 1.84 4.70 -7.30
CA GLU A 54 3.25 4.34 -7.36
C GLU A 54 3.68 3.53 -6.13
N LYS A 55 3.35 4.01 -4.93
CA LYS A 55 3.71 3.35 -3.67
C LYS A 55 3.22 1.89 -3.62
N HIS A 56 1.93 1.68 -3.85
CA HIS A 56 1.32 0.36 -3.68
C HIS A 56 1.68 -0.59 -4.83
N SER A 57 1.81 -0.08 -6.07
CA SER A 57 2.27 -0.93 -7.18
C SER A 57 3.72 -1.39 -7.00
N GLN A 58 4.60 -0.57 -6.42
CA GLN A 58 5.96 -0.99 -6.07
C GLN A 58 5.98 -2.02 -4.93
N ALA A 59 5.21 -1.83 -3.85
CA ALA A 59 5.14 -2.77 -2.73
C ALA A 59 4.71 -4.17 -3.19
N LEU A 60 3.69 -4.18 -4.03
CA LEU A 60 3.18 -5.37 -4.70
C LEU A 60 4.27 -6.10 -5.52
N ARG A 61 5.01 -5.38 -6.38
CA ARG A 61 6.11 -5.95 -7.19
C ARG A 61 7.30 -6.44 -6.34
N LYS A 62 7.62 -5.74 -5.26
CA LYS A 62 8.80 -6.03 -4.42
C LYS A 62 8.65 -7.29 -3.56
N GLY A 63 7.42 -7.71 -3.22
CA GLY A 63 7.29 -8.95 -2.46
C GLY A 63 5.90 -9.34 -1.97
N ALA A 64 4.91 -8.45 -2.00
CA ALA A 64 3.58 -8.80 -1.50
C ALA A 64 2.92 -9.88 -2.37
N TRP A 65 3.08 -9.85 -3.71
CA TRP A 65 2.52 -10.90 -4.58
C TRP A 65 3.32 -12.21 -4.57
N ARG A 66 4.65 -12.15 -4.39
CA ARG A 66 5.53 -13.33 -4.47
C ARG A 66 5.47 -14.22 -3.24
N LYS A 67 5.07 -13.67 -2.08
CA LYS A 67 4.92 -14.44 -0.83
C LYS A 67 3.52 -15.00 -0.62
N ALA A 68 2.51 -14.41 -1.27
CA ALA A 68 1.20 -15.02 -1.35
C ALA A 68 1.31 -16.20 -2.33
N ASN A 69 1.22 -17.43 -1.83
CA ASN A 69 1.32 -18.66 -2.60
C ASN A 69 0.05 -18.91 -3.46
N TRP A 70 -0.51 -17.85 -4.06
CA TRP A 70 -1.84 -17.82 -4.68
C TRP A 70 -1.84 -18.16 -6.18
N MET A 71 -0.66 -18.40 -6.77
CA MET A 71 -0.52 -18.92 -8.14
C MET A 71 -0.10 -20.39 -8.11
N PRO A 72 -1.02 -21.36 -8.30
CA PRO A 72 -0.64 -22.75 -8.52
C PRO A 72 -0.30 -23.06 -9.99
N LEU A 73 -0.07 -22.08 -10.87
CA LEU A 73 0.08 -22.36 -12.31
C LEU A 73 1.06 -21.40 -12.99
N ARG A 74 2.35 -21.76 -12.97
CA ARG A 74 3.36 -21.53 -14.04
C ARG A 74 4.69 -22.16 -13.62
N ALA A 75 4.66 -23.48 -13.40
CA ALA A 75 5.85 -24.33 -13.39
C ALA A 75 5.49 -25.57 -14.20
N GLY A 76 5.49 -25.42 -15.53
CA GLY A 76 5.05 -26.42 -16.48
C GLY A 76 4.91 -25.78 -17.85
N GLY A 77 6.00 -25.81 -18.62
CA GLY A 77 6.17 -25.18 -19.93
C GLY A 77 7.63 -24.85 -20.15
#